data_AF-D8TQG2-F1
#
_entry.id   AF-D8TQG2-F1
#
_cell.length_a   1.000
_cell.length_b   1.000
_cell.length_c   1.000
_cell.angle_alpha   90.00
_cell.angle_beta   90.00
_cell.angle_gamma   90.00
#
_symmetry.space_group_name_H-M   'P 1'
#
loop_
_entity.id
_entity.type
_entity.pdbx_description
1 polymer ?
#
loop_
_entity_poly.entity_id
_entity_poly.type
_entity_poly.pdbx_seq_one_letter_code
_entity_poly.pdbx_strand_id
1 'polypeptide(L)'
;MADDLRKGCRVRLSGLSISILNDSEGCIVGPFDSATGRHPVKLLKPTEAVTAYPNGVKVKPANLERVQTHKQPVTEISKPKAKSKRAAQSFAGAAKDFMDPSSWALGMSPSKQAEWLVDCYRLSTVPSLLVPDYAMHGVDNSSNATLVYHMDIMPDNIVPGIAFYDRHSRMRVDDDYAWGGCNLHGLYDPEHTGDTIVSDFLLFCKLAVRHGVVPHRNWDWNKFLNKAAELLGYAFEKSDAKEKYGNENVFSVITGGRSLRATAEVVYGTSCMAGSDQEEDAEVLQLREVIEDGLLEEMMETQPELFEDVGGVAAWARLQSRMVAVQ
;
A
#
# COMPACT_ATOMS: atom_id res chain seq x y z
N MET A 1 11.56 11.71 -40.70
CA MET A 1 10.86 11.55 -39.39
C MET A 1 11.31 10.32 -38.59
N ALA A 2 12.08 9.37 -39.16
CA ALA A 2 12.52 8.17 -38.43
C ALA A 2 13.78 8.35 -37.55
N ASP A 3 14.52 9.46 -37.69
CA ASP A 3 15.85 9.63 -37.08
C ASP A 3 15.85 9.95 -35.57
N ASP A 4 14.68 10.09 -34.95
CA ASP A 4 14.57 10.49 -33.54
C ASP A 4 14.24 9.36 -32.57
N LEU A 5 14.16 8.12 -33.05
CA LEU A 5 13.91 6.95 -32.20
C LEU A 5 15.21 6.41 -31.60
N ARG A 6 15.45 6.70 -30.32
CA ARG A 6 16.64 6.26 -29.57
C ARG A 6 16.27 5.28 -28.46
N LYS A 7 17.26 4.56 -27.95
CA LYS A 7 17.11 3.76 -26.72
C LYS A 7 16.53 4.61 -25.59
N GLY A 8 15.48 4.13 -24.94
CA GLY A 8 14.74 4.82 -23.88
C GLY A 8 13.51 5.59 -24.35
N CYS A 9 13.29 5.76 -25.66
CA CYS A 9 12.06 6.39 -26.15
C CYS A 9 10.84 5.51 -25.84
N ARG A 10 9.81 6.11 -25.25
CA ARG A 10 8.47 5.52 -25.18
C ARG A 10 7.78 5.61 -26.52
N VAL A 11 7.20 4.50 -26.94
CA VAL A 11 6.58 4.34 -28.24
C VAL A 11 5.26 3.59 -28.11
N ARG A 12 4.31 3.90 -28.99
CA ARG A 12 3.08 3.15 -29.23
C ARG A 12 3.23 2.40 -30.55
N LEU A 13 2.82 1.13 -30.57
CA LEU A 13 2.92 0.28 -31.74
C LEU A 13 1.63 0.40 -32.56
N SER A 14 1.76 0.47 -33.89
CA SER A 14 0.61 0.54 -34.79
C SER A 14 0.92 -0.11 -36.15
N GLY A 15 -0.12 -0.54 -36.87
CA GLY A 15 0.00 -1.14 -38.21
C GLY A 15 0.68 -2.51 -38.25
N LEU A 16 0.62 -3.28 -37.15
CA LEU A 16 1.14 -4.64 -37.07
C LEU A 16 0.06 -5.66 -37.44
N SER A 17 0.47 -6.77 -38.06
CA SER A 17 -0.44 -7.88 -38.41
C SER A 17 -0.98 -8.62 -37.20
N ILE A 18 -0.26 -8.54 -36.07
CA ILE A 18 -0.65 -9.13 -34.80
C ILE A 18 -1.48 -8.09 -34.05
N SER A 19 -2.79 -8.29 -33.99
CA SER A 19 -3.75 -7.33 -33.44
C SER A 19 -3.46 -6.92 -32.01
N ILE A 20 -3.05 -7.87 -31.15
CA ILE A 20 -2.73 -7.61 -29.73
C ILE A 20 -1.56 -6.64 -29.53
N LEU A 21 -0.72 -6.44 -30.54
CA LEU A 21 0.41 -5.49 -30.47
C LEU A 21 0.03 -4.08 -30.93
N ASN A 22 -1.09 -3.89 -31.64
CA ASN A 22 -1.54 -2.56 -32.00
C ASN A 22 -2.03 -1.83 -30.74
N ASP A 23 -1.72 -0.54 -30.65
CA ASP A 23 -1.96 0.35 -29.51
C ASP A 23 -1.18 -0.01 -28.22
N SER A 24 -0.37 -1.07 -28.26
CA SER A 24 0.53 -1.41 -27.16
C SER A 24 1.58 -0.33 -26.97
N GLU A 25 1.85 0.02 -25.70
CA GLU A 25 2.92 0.94 -25.34
C GLU A 25 4.17 0.17 -24.91
N GLY A 26 5.33 0.65 -25.34
CA GLY A 26 6.62 0.04 -25.05
C GLY A 26 7.76 1.05 -24.95
N CYS A 27 8.96 0.53 -24.72
CA CYS A 27 10.20 1.29 -24.66
C CYS A 27 11.26 0.66 -25.56
N ILE A 28 11.96 1.47 -26.35
CA ILE A 28 13.08 1.01 -27.17
C ILE A 28 14.25 0.62 -26.25
N VAL A 29 14.63 -0.66 -26.23
CA VAL A 29 15.65 -1.18 -25.28
C VAL A 29 17.06 -1.26 -25.84
N GLY A 30 17.22 -1.11 -27.16
CA GLY A 30 18.49 -1.28 -27.84
C GLY A 30 18.64 -0.40 -29.08
N PRO A 31 19.83 -0.41 -29.70
CA PRO A 31 20.07 0.31 -30.95
C PRO A 31 19.20 -0.25 -32.08
N PHE A 32 19.05 0.54 -33.15
CA PHE A 32 18.46 0.07 -34.40
C PHE A 32 19.28 -1.09 -34.96
N ASP A 33 18.63 -2.20 -35.24
CA ASP A 33 19.25 -3.38 -35.83
C ASP A 33 19.31 -3.19 -37.36
N SER A 34 20.49 -2.84 -37.87
CA SER A 34 20.70 -2.55 -39.30
C SER A 34 20.47 -3.77 -40.19
N ALA A 35 20.61 -5.00 -39.66
CA ALA A 35 20.39 -6.22 -40.43
C ALA A 35 18.89 -6.48 -40.64
N THR A 36 18.06 -6.21 -39.63
CA THR A 36 16.61 -6.48 -39.70
C THR A 36 15.76 -5.25 -40.01
N GLY A 37 16.33 -4.06 -39.93
CA GLY A 37 15.63 -2.79 -40.12
C GLY A 37 14.60 -2.49 -39.02
N ARG A 38 14.86 -2.96 -37.78
CA ARG A 38 13.89 -2.94 -36.68
C ARG A 38 14.53 -2.45 -35.36
N HIS A 39 13.71 -1.84 -34.50
CA HIS A 39 14.06 -1.55 -33.12
C HIS A 39 13.58 -2.68 -32.19
N PRO A 40 14.40 -3.11 -31.21
CA PRO A 40 13.91 -3.95 -30.13
C PRO A 40 13.12 -3.10 -29.13
N VAL A 41 11.86 -3.49 -28.90
CA VAL A 41 10.92 -2.79 -28.03
C VAL A 41 10.47 -3.74 -26.92
N LYS A 42 10.65 -3.33 -25.67
CA LYS A 42 10.06 -3.99 -24.51
C LYS A 42 8.67 -3.42 -24.27
N LEU A 43 7.66 -4.29 -24.27
CA LEU A 43 6.27 -3.90 -24.04
C LEU A 43 6.05 -3.54 -22.57
N LEU A 44 5.17 -2.58 -22.33
CA LEU A 44 4.78 -2.10 -21.01
C LEU A 44 3.28 -2.26 -20.79
N LYS A 45 2.46 -2.09 -21.84
CA LYS A 45 0.99 -2.23 -21.81
C LYS A 45 0.46 -2.66 -23.19
N PRO A 46 -0.70 -3.33 -23.27
CA PRO A 46 -1.46 -3.86 -22.14
C PRO A 46 -0.84 -5.18 -21.63
N THR A 47 -1.29 -5.68 -20.48
CA THR A 47 -0.68 -6.83 -19.78
C THR A 47 -0.67 -8.09 -20.65
N GLU A 48 -1.72 -8.29 -21.45
CA GLU A 48 -1.87 -9.44 -22.34
C GLU A 48 -0.75 -9.47 -23.39
N ALA A 49 -0.38 -8.31 -23.94
CA ALA A 49 0.71 -8.18 -24.90
C ALA A 49 2.08 -8.44 -24.23
N VAL A 50 2.26 -7.99 -22.98
CA VAL A 50 3.48 -8.26 -22.20
C VAL A 50 3.63 -9.76 -21.92
N THR A 51 2.55 -10.43 -21.53
CA THR A 51 2.53 -11.88 -21.27
C THR A 51 2.77 -12.69 -22.53
N ALA A 52 2.18 -12.29 -23.66
CA ALA A 52 2.38 -12.98 -24.94
C ALA A 52 3.81 -12.80 -25.50
N TYR A 53 4.48 -11.70 -25.17
CA TYR A 53 5.83 -11.36 -25.67
C TYR A 53 6.77 -10.91 -24.54
N PRO A 54 7.13 -11.79 -23.60
CA PRO A 54 7.88 -11.42 -22.39
C PRO A 54 9.29 -10.90 -22.70
N ASN A 55 9.87 -11.31 -23.83
CA ASN A 55 11.18 -10.87 -24.31
C ASN A 55 11.14 -9.59 -25.16
N GLY A 56 9.95 -8.99 -25.33
CA GLY A 56 9.73 -7.86 -26.24
C GLY A 56 9.60 -8.28 -27.70
N VAL A 57 9.53 -7.27 -28.57
CA VAL A 57 9.28 -7.43 -30.01
C VAL A 57 10.24 -6.57 -30.84
N LYS A 58 10.58 -7.03 -32.05
CA LYS A 58 11.36 -6.23 -33.02
C LYS A 58 10.41 -5.58 -34.03
N VAL A 59 10.36 -4.25 -34.04
CA VAL A 59 9.35 -3.46 -34.78
C VAL A 59 10.03 -2.49 -35.75
N LYS A 60 9.48 -2.33 -36.96
CA LYS A 60 10.00 -1.37 -37.94
C LYS A 60 9.72 0.07 -37.47
N PRO A 61 10.56 1.06 -37.81
CA PRO A 61 10.30 2.46 -37.44
C PRO A 61 8.94 3.00 -37.89
N ALA A 62 8.41 2.54 -39.03
CA ALA A 62 7.10 2.95 -39.54
C ALA A 62 5.91 2.49 -38.68
N ASN A 63 6.13 1.54 -37.77
CA ASN A 63 5.13 0.99 -36.86
C ASN A 63 5.30 1.52 -35.42
N LEU A 64 6.10 2.58 -35.23
CA LEU A 64 6.38 3.18 -33.93
C LEU A 64 5.96 4.64 -33.93
N GLU A 65 5.00 4.96 -33.08
CA GLU A 65 4.59 6.33 -32.79
C GLU A 65 5.22 6.78 -31.47
N ARG A 66 5.88 7.94 -31.43
CA ARG A 66 6.48 8.44 -30.20
C ARG A 66 5.37 8.91 -29.25
N VAL A 67 5.29 8.29 -28.08
CA VAL A 67 4.39 8.77 -27.02
C VAL A 67 5.06 10.01 -26.42
N GLN A 68 4.41 11.18 -26.56
CA GLN A 68 4.83 12.37 -25.84
C GLN A 68 4.67 12.08 -24.35
N THR A 69 5.77 11.75 -23.69
CA THR A 69 5.81 11.90 -22.24
C THR A 69 5.62 13.38 -22.00
N HIS A 70 4.47 13.77 -21.43
CA HIS A 70 4.32 15.08 -20.82
C HIS A 70 5.43 15.18 -19.76
N LYS A 71 6.61 15.63 -20.17
CA LYS A 71 7.59 16.18 -19.26
C LYS A 71 6.90 17.40 -18.70
N GLN A 72 6.37 17.29 -17.48
CA GLN A 72 6.21 18.48 -16.67
C GLN A 72 7.53 19.25 -16.77
N PRO A 73 7.49 20.56 -17.08
CA PRO A 73 8.69 21.33 -17.31
C PRO A 73 9.56 21.26 -16.05
N VAL A 74 10.64 20.49 -16.14
CA VAL A 74 11.72 20.56 -15.17
C VAL A 74 12.39 21.90 -15.45
N THR A 75 12.10 22.88 -14.60
CA THR A 75 12.80 24.16 -14.57
C THR A 75 14.30 23.87 -14.48
N GLU A 76 15.04 24.21 -15.54
CA GLU A 76 16.50 24.21 -15.52
C GLU A 76 16.97 25.14 -14.40
N ILE A 77 17.42 24.55 -13.30
CA ILE A 77 18.15 25.27 -12.26
C ILE A 77 19.52 25.62 -12.86
N SER A 78 19.58 26.79 -13.49
CA SER A 78 20.82 27.48 -13.77
C SER A 78 21.64 27.56 -12.48
N LYS A 79 22.87 27.05 -12.50
CA LYS A 79 23.79 27.08 -11.34
C LYS A 79 23.93 28.52 -10.84
N PRO A 80 23.43 28.88 -9.65
CA PRO A 80 23.60 30.23 -9.16
C PRO A 80 25.01 30.36 -8.60
N LYS A 81 25.77 31.32 -9.16
CA LYS A 81 26.98 31.83 -8.52
C LYS A 81 26.60 32.36 -7.13
N ALA A 82 27.27 31.83 -6.12
CA ALA A 82 27.32 32.22 -4.71
C ALA A 82 26.57 33.51 -4.31
N LYS A 83 25.31 33.35 -3.86
CA LYS A 83 24.69 34.19 -2.82
C LYS A 83 23.88 33.30 -1.88
N SER A 84 24.63 32.60 -1.04
CA SER A 84 24.16 31.69 0.01
C SER A 84 23.55 32.49 1.17
N LYS A 85 22.23 32.30 1.39
CA LYS A 85 21.53 32.35 2.70
C LYS A 85 20.00 32.24 2.56
N ARG A 86 19.41 32.63 1.41
CA ARG A 86 17.94 32.62 1.22
C ARG A 86 17.37 31.29 0.70
N ALA A 87 18.16 30.49 -0.03
CA ALA A 87 17.72 29.18 -0.54
C ALA A 87 17.65 28.08 0.53
N ALA A 88 18.47 28.18 1.59
CA ALA A 88 18.41 27.24 2.71
C ALA A 88 17.09 27.35 3.50
N GLN A 89 16.49 28.55 3.56
CA GLN A 89 15.21 28.77 4.23
C GLN A 89 14.01 28.18 3.47
N SER A 90 14.03 28.12 2.13
CA SER A 90 12.90 27.54 1.38
C SER A 90 12.93 26.01 1.37
N PHE A 91 14.11 25.38 1.44
CA PHE A 91 14.22 23.92 1.54
C PHE A 91 13.84 23.39 2.93
N ALA A 92 14.16 24.14 3.99
CA ALA A 92 13.76 23.78 5.35
C ALA A 92 12.23 23.84 5.57
N GLY A 93 11.54 24.77 4.90
CA GLY A 93 10.07 24.84 4.93
C GLY A 93 9.41 23.63 4.25
N ALA A 94 9.88 23.27 3.05
CA ALA A 94 9.36 22.14 2.29
C ALA A 94 9.57 20.78 3.00
N ALA A 95 10.69 20.61 3.71
CA ALA A 95 10.94 19.40 4.50
C ALA A 95 10.02 19.28 5.72
N LYS A 96 9.58 20.40 6.30
CA LYS A 96 8.66 20.41 7.44
C LYS A 96 7.24 20.02 7.02
N ASP A 97 6.77 20.54 5.89
CA ASP A 97 5.45 20.18 5.34
C ASP A 97 5.40 18.72 4.89
N PHE A 98 6.55 18.15 4.50
CA PHE A 98 6.67 16.73 4.16
C PHE A 98 6.56 15.80 5.40
N MET A 99 6.87 16.31 6.58
CA MET A 99 6.77 15.58 7.85
C MET A 99 5.38 15.66 8.48
N ASP A 100 4.47 16.47 7.94
CA ASP A 100 3.08 16.55 8.42
C ASP A 100 2.37 15.20 8.20
N PRO A 101 1.90 14.53 9.28
CA PRO A 101 1.17 13.27 9.17
C PRO A 101 -0.08 13.33 8.30
N SER A 102 -0.70 14.51 8.16
CA SER A 102 -1.92 14.74 7.37
C SER A 102 -1.67 15.09 5.89
N SER A 103 -0.40 15.18 5.47
CA SER A 103 -0.01 15.57 4.10
C SER A 103 -0.56 14.66 2.99
N TRP A 104 -0.97 13.42 3.31
CA TRP A 104 -1.62 12.49 2.36
C TRP A 104 -2.90 13.06 1.75
N ALA A 105 -3.60 13.95 2.47
CA ALA A 105 -4.90 14.48 2.05
C ALA A 105 -4.80 15.65 1.05
N LEU A 106 -3.60 16.17 0.79
CA LEU A 106 -3.39 17.33 -0.06
C LEU A 106 -3.82 17.05 -1.50
N GLY A 107 -4.67 17.93 -2.05
CA GLY A 107 -5.18 17.81 -3.42
C GLY A 107 -6.32 16.80 -3.60
N MET A 108 -6.74 16.10 -2.53
CA MET A 108 -7.90 15.22 -2.55
C MET A 108 -9.19 15.97 -2.19
N SER A 109 -10.32 15.53 -2.75
CA SER A 109 -11.64 16.01 -2.31
C SER A 109 -12.02 15.35 -0.98
N PRO A 110 -12.89 15.97 -0.15
CA PRO A 110 -13.28 15.38 1.14
C PRO A 110 -13.83 13.95 1.05
N SER A 111 -14.60 13.64 0.00
CA SER A 111 -15.10 12.28 -0.24
C SER A 111 -13.97 11.27 -0.48
N LYS A 112 -12.97 11.64 -1.28
CA LYS A 112 -11.81 10.79 -1.54
C LYS A 112 -10.92 10.65 -0.30
N GLN A 113 -10.80 11.70 0.51
CA GLN A 113 -10.04 11.64 1.76
C GLN A 113 -10.69 10.67 2.75
N ALA A 114 -12.02 10.72 2.86
CA ALA A 114 -12.76 9.79 3.71
C ALA A 114 -12.56 8.35 3.27
N GLU A 115 -12.76 8.08 1.98
CA GLU A 115 -12.56 6.75 1.40
C GLU A 115 -11.12 6.24 1.57
N TRP A 116 -10.11 7.09 1.33
CA TRP A 116 -8.70 6.75 1.53
C TRP A 116 -8.40 6.31 2.96
N LEU A 117 -8.89 7.05 3.96
CA LEU A 117 -8.60 6.73 5.35
C LEU A 117 -9.34 5.46 5.81
N VAL A 118 -10.54 5.19 5.29
CA VAL A 118 -11.22 3.89 5.50
C VAL A 118 -10.43 2.75 4.85
N ASP A 119 -9.92 2.94 3.64
CA ASP A 119 -9.11 1.94 2.95
C ASP A 119 -7.75 1.73 3.62
N CYS A 120 -7.20 2.74 4.31
CA CYS A 120 -6.02 2.54 5.17
C CYS A 120 -6.31 1.54 6.29
N TYR A 121 -7.47 1.65 6.94
CA TYR A 121 -7.91 0.68 7.95
C TYR A 121 -8.11 -0.71 7.32
N ARG A 122 -8.92 -0.79 6.25
CA ARG A 122 -9.25 -2.07 5.60
C ARG A 122 -8.01 -2.78 5.05
N LEU A 123 -7.07 -2.06 4.45
CA LEU A 123 -5.83 -2.65 3.95
C LEU A 123 -4.91 -3.12 5.08
N SER A 124 -5.00 -2.49 6.26
CA SER A 124 -4.24 -2.90 7.44
C SER A 124 -4.78 -4.18 8.06
N THR A 125 -6.04 -4.54 7.78
CA THR A 125 -6.71 -5.72 8.34
C THR A 125 -6.68 -6.95 7.43
N VAL A 126 -6.12 -6.89 6.20
CA VAL A 126 -6.19 -8.02 5.25
C VAL A 126 -5.01 -9.01 5.36
N PRO A 127 -5.25 -10.32 5.57
CA PRO A 127 -4.33 -11.40 5.23
C PRO A 127 -4.35 -11.69 3.72
N SER A 128 -3.18 -11.76 3.10
CA SER A 128 -2.95 -12.42 1.82
C SER A 128 -3.05 -13.94 2.02
N LEU A 129 -4.27 -14.47 1.99
CA LEU A 129 -4.52 -15.91 1.99
C LEU A 129 -4.08 -16.56 0.66
N LEU A 130 -2.76 -16.71 0.46
CA LEU A 130 -2.12 -17.67 -0.45
C LEU A 130 -0.68 -17.91 0.01
N VAL A 131 -0.51 -18.53 1.18
CA VAL A 131 0.70 -19.31 1.47
C VAL A 131 0.25 -20.76 1.63
N PRO A 132 0.71 -21.70 0.78
CA PRO A 132 0.31 -23.10 0.90
C PRO A 132 0.79 -23.66 2.24
N ASP A 133 -0.11 -24.40 2.90
CA ASP A 133 0.08 -25.13 4.15
C ASP A 133 1.51 -25.64 4.36
N TYR A 134 2.31 -24.92 5.15
CA TYR A 134 3.41 -25.54 5.86
C TYR A 134 2.86 -26.01 7.20
N ALA A 135 2.31 -27.22 7.19
CA ALA A 135 1.98 -27.97 8.39
C ALA A 135 3.24 -28.10 9.26
N MET A 136 3.37 -27.23 10.26
CA MET A 136 4.25 -27.43 11.40
C MET A 136 3.61 -28.54 12.24
N HIS A 137 3.85 -29.79 11.84
CA HIS A 137 3.53 -30.94 12.67
C HIS A 137 4.29 -30.82 13.98
N GLY A 138 3.53 -30.73 15.08
CA GLY A 138 4.03 -30.65 16.44
C GLY A 138 5.02 -31.78 16.74
N VAL A 139 6.19 -31.40 17.23
CA VAL A 139 7.13 -32.32 17.84
C VAL A 139 6.59 -32.66 19.22
N ASP A 140 6.03 -33.85 19.37
CA ASP A 140 5.71 -34.44 20.66
C ASP A 140 7.01 -34.71 21.43
N ASN A 141 7.18 -33.97 22.52
CA ASN A 141 8.33 -34.07 23.41
C ASN A 141 8.11 -35.21 24.43
N SER A 142 7.96 -36.44 23.95
CA SER A 142 7.99 -37.60 24.85
C SER A 142 8.42 -38.89 24.13
N SER A 143 9.74 -39.10 24.01
CA SER A 143 10.42 -40.36 24.37
C SER A 143 11.86 -40.41 23.82
N ASN A 144 12.77 -40.85 24.69
CA ASN A 144 14.13 -41.23 24.35
C ASN A 144 14.11 -42.39 23.34
N ALA A 145 14.40 -42.11 22.08
CA ALA A 145 14.83 -43.10 21.11
C ALA A 145 15.88 -42.50 20.18
N THR A 146 17.12 -42.97 20.32
CA THR A 146 18.21 -42.68 19.39
C THR A 146 17.85 -43.23 18.01
N LEU A 147 17.46 -42.35 17.10
CA LEU A 147 17.33 -42.65 15.67
C LEU A 147 18.53 -42.05 14.94
N VAL A 148 19.43 -42.92 14.48
CA VAL A 148 20.53 -42.58 13.58
C VAL A 148 19.92 -42.27 12.21
N TYR A 149 19.93 -41.00 11.82
CA TYR A 149 19.60 -40.61 10.45
C TYR A 149 20.86 -40.70 9.59
N HIS A 150 20.78 -41.54 8.56
CA HIS A 150 21.67 -41.51 7.41
C HIS A 150 21.46 -40.18 6.67
N MET A 151 22.48 -39.31 6.68
CA MET A 151 22.54 -38.18 5.75
C MET A 151 22.99 -38.70 4.40
N ASP A 152 22.04 -38.85 3.47
CA ASP A 152 22.36 -39.01 2.06
C ASP A 152 22.79 -37.65 1.48
N ILE A 153 23.98 -37.68 0.92
CA ILE A 153 24.68 -36.61 0.22
C ILE A 153 23.92 -36.32 -1.08
N MET A 154 23.42 -35.08 -1.23
CA MET A 154 23.04 -34.53 -2.54
C MET A 154 24.17 -33.62 -3.04
N PRO A 155 24.56 -33.71 -4.32
CA PRO A 155 25.75 -33.04 -4.85
C PRO A 155 25.54 -31.56 -5.12
N ASP A 156 26.61 -30.82 -4.82
CA ASP A 156 26.86 -29.42 -5.13
C ASP A 156 26.67 -29.12 -6.63
N ASN A 157 25.82 -28.13 -6.95
CA ASN A 157 26.03 -27.16 -8.04
C ASN A 157 24.80 -26.25 -8.21
N ILE A 158 24.68 -25.20 -7.40
CA ILE A 158 23.96 -23.99 -7.81
C ILE A 158 24.78 -22.76 -7.40
N VAL A 159 25.16 -21.99 -8.42
CA VAL A 159 25.84 -20.70 -8.37
C VAL A 159 25.03 -19.69 -7.54
N PRO A 160 25.63 -18.87 -6.67
CA PRO A 160 24.91 -17.80 -5.97
C PRO A 160 24.68 -16.63 -6.93
N GLY A 161 23.65 -16.76 -7.76
CA GLY A 161 23.02 -15.63 -8.41
C GLY A 161 22.18 -14.90 -7.37
N ILE A 162 22.54 -13.66 -7.08
CA ILE A 162 21.78 -12.72 -6.25
C ILE A 162 20.36 -12.63 -6.82
N ALA A 163 19.47 -13.46 -6.32
CA ALA A 163 18.04 -13.28 -6.46
C ALA A 163 17.72 -12.07 -5.59
N PHE A 164 17.63 -10.91 -6.22
CA PHE A 164 16.77 -9.83 -5.75
C PHE A 164 15.35 -10.39 -5.74
N TYR A 165 15.02 -11.15 -4.70
CA TYR A 165 13.65 -11.42 -4.37
C TYR A 165 13.02 -10.06 -4.14
N ASP A 166 12.09 -9.72 -5.02
CA ASP A 166 11.06 -8.72 -4.80
C ASP A 166 10.17 -9.20 -3.63
N ARG A 167 10.76 -9.27 -2.45
CA ARG A 167 10.20 -9.73 -1.17
C ARG A 167 9.66 -8.55 -0.38
N HIS A 168 9.28 -7.48 -1.07
CA HIS A 168 8.89 -6.23 -0.44
C HIS A 168 7.38 -6.25 -0.15
N SER A 169 7.10 -6.28 1.15
CA SER A 169 5.87 -5.81 1.80
C SER A 169 4.78 -6.87 1.98
N ARG A 170 4.99 -7.75 2.99
CA ARG A 170 3.95 -8.56 3.66
C ARG A 170 2.99 -7.65 4.40
N MET A 171 1.68 -7.88 4.30
CA MET A 171 0.67 -6.99 4.86
C MET A 171 0.55 -7.18 6.37
N ARG A 172 -0.03 -6.22 7.08
CA ARG A 172 0.00 -6.22 8.55
C ARG A 172 -0.72 -7.43 9.16
N VAL A 173 -1.83 -7.88 8.59
CA VAL A 173 -2.45 -9.14 9.03
C VAL A 173 -1.73 -10.39 8.51
N ASP A 174 -0.96 -10.34 7.42
CA ASP A 174 -0.01 -11.44 7.12
C ASP A 174 1.13 -11.49 8.13
N ASP A 175 1.61 -10.33 8.58
CA ASP A 175 2.65 -10.22 9.58
C ASP A 175 2.08 -10.62 10.97
N ASP A 176 0.86 -10.23 11.32
CA ASP A 176 0.19 -10.64 12.57
C ASP A 176 -0.22 -12.12 12.54
N TYR A 177 -0.65 -12.64 11.39
CA TYR A 177 -0.93 -14.06 11.20
C TYR A 177 0.36 -14.88 11.28
N ALA A 178 1.39 -14.52 10.50
CA ALA A 178 2.58 -15.32 10.42
C ALA A 178 3.51 -15.13 11.63
N TRP A 179 3.57 -13.93 12.23
CA TRP A 179 4.56 -13.51 13.23
C TRP A 179 3.92 -12.99 14.53
N GLY A 180 2.68 -12.50 14.49
CA GLY A 180 1.92 -12.02 15.65
C GLY A 180 1.07 -13.09 16.36
N GLY A 181 1.22 -14.37 16.01
CA GLY A 181 0.57 -15.48 16.72
C GLY A 181 -0.90 -15.69 16.37
N CYS A 182 -1.31 -15.42 15.11
CA CYS A 182 -2.70 -15.54 14.66
C CYS A 182 -3.67 -14.58 15.36
N ASN A 183 -3.21 -13.38 15.71
CA ASN A 183 -4.07 -12.34 16.27
C ASN A 183 -4.92 -11.72 15.13
N LEU A 184 -5.96 -12.46 14.70
CA LEU A 184 -6.90 -12.04 13.67
C LEU A 184 -7.87 -11.03 14.27
N HIS A 185 -8.12 -9.95 13.55
CA HIS A 185 -8.98 -8.83 13.98
C HIS A 185 -9.86 -8.34 12.83
N GLY A 186 -10.90 -7.58 13.15
CA GLY A 186 -11.85 -7.03 12.18
C GLY A 186 -12.49 -8.08 11.26
N LEU A 187 -12.61 -7.79 9.96
CA LEU A 187 -13.30 -8.64 8.97
C LEU A 187 -12.73 -10.05 8.77
N TYR A 188 -11.56 -10.34 9.33
CA TYR A 188 -10.83 -11.58 9.10
C TYR A 188 -10.74 -12.47 10.34
N ASP A 189 -11.19 -11.99 11.49
CA ASP A 189 -11.50 -12.86 12.61
C ASP A 189 -12.77 -13.66 12.27
N PRO A 190 -12.74 -15.00 12.22
CA PRO A 190 -13.94 -15.80 11.94
C PRO A 190 -15.08 -15.59 12.96
N GLU A 191 -14.78 -15.04 14.13
CA GLU A 191 -15.74 -14.74 15.19
C GLU A 191 -16.18 -13.26 15.21
N HIS A 192 -15.78 -12.47 14.21
CA HIS A 192 -16.10 -11.04 14.19
C HIS A 192 -17.61 -10.77 14.11
N THR A 193 -18.04 -9.78 14.88
CA THR A 193 -19.35 -9.16 14.80
C THR A 193 -19.24 -7.74 14.25
N GLY A 194 -20.36 -7.15 13.83
CA GLY A 194 -20.43 -5.76 13.42
C GLY A 194 -19.93 -4.83 14.54
N ASP A 195 -20.18 -5.20 15.80
CA ASP A 195 -19.69 -4.46 16.96
C ASP A 195 -18.16 -4.53 17.08
N THR A 196 -17.56 -5.72 16.96
CA THR A 196 -16.09 -5.87 17.03
C THR A 196 -15.39 -5.07 15.93
N ILE A 197 -15.92 -5.08 14.69
CA ILE A 197 -15.37 -4.27 13.58
C ILE A 197 -15.46 -2.77 13.91
N VAL A 198 -16.58 -2.32 14.49
CA VAL A 198 -16.76 -0.89 14.79
C VAL A 198 -15.90 -0.46 15.98
N SER A 199 -15.70 -1.33 16.98
CA SER A 199 -14.75 -1.09 18.09
C SER A 199 -13.31 -0.97 17.59
N ASP A 200 -12.84 -1.90 16.76
CA ASP A 200 -11.51 -1.81 16.13
C ASP A 200 -11.34 -0.54 15.30
N PHE A 201 -12.38 -0.19 14.54
CA PHE A 201 -12.39 1.01 13.73
C PHE A 201 -12.39 2.29 14.59
N LEU A 202 -13.02 2.28 15.77
CA LEU A 202 -12.95 3.35 16.76
C LEU A 202 -11.51 3.54 17.22
N LEU A 203 -10.83 2.47 17.62
CA LEU A 203 -9.42 2.53 18.02
C LEU A 203 -8.57 3.15 16.90
N PHE A 204 -8.72 2.70 15.67
CA PHE A 204 -8.02 3.28 14.51
C PHE A 204 -8.27 4.79 14.37
N CYS A 205 -9.53 5.25 14.50
CA CYS A 205 -9.87 6.66 14.39
C CYS A 205 -9.27 7.50 15.53
N LYS A 206 -9.28 7.00 16.76
CA LYS A 206 -8.68 7.66 17.92
C LYS A 206 -7.18 7.83 17.75
N LEU A 207 -6.49 6.78 17.29
CA LEU A 207 -5.06 6.83 17.00
C LEU A 207 -4.76 7.80 15.84
N ALA A 208 -5.61 7.85 14.81
CA ALA A 208 -5.44 8.77 13.70
C ALA A 208 -5.55 10.24 14.13
N VAL A 209 -6.45 10.56 15.07
CA VAL A 209 -6.52 11.90 15.69
C VAL A 209 -5.27 12.17 16.52
N ARG A 210 -4.91 11.24 17.41
CA ARG A 210 -3.75 11.37 18.31
C ARG A 210 -2.45 11.63 17.57
N HIS A 211 -2.21 10.92 16.46
CA HIS A 211 -1.00 11.06 15.65
C HIS A 211 -1.10 12.16 14.57
N GLY A 212 -2.16 12.99 14.60
CA GLY A 212 -2.32 14.11 13.66
C GLY A 212 -2.50 13.69 12.20
N VAL A 213 -2.90 12.45 11.95
CA VAL A 213 -3.11 11.92 10.59
C VAL A 213 -4.37 12.52 9.97
N VAL A 214 -5.38 12.83 10.80
CA VAL A 214 -6.62 13.44 10.35
C VAL A 214 -6.37 14.91 9.94
N PRO A 215 -6.75 15.31 8.70
CA PRO A 215 -6.57 16.69 8.25
C PRO A 215 -7.30 17.69 9.13
N HIS A 216 -6.59 18.69 9.66
CA HIS A 216 -7.21 19.69 10.56
C HIS A 216 -8.24 20.60 9.86
N ARG A 217 -8.19 20.74 8.53
CA ARG A 217 -9.04 21.66 7.77
C ARG A 217 -10.15 20.90 7.06
N ASN A 218 -11.40 21.25 7.38
CA ASN A 218 -12.61 20.77 6.71
C ASN A 218 -12.85 19.25 6.82
N TRP A 219 -12.26 18.57 7.80
CA TRP A 219 -12.61 17.19 8.07
C TRP A 219 -14.03 17.09 8.64
N ASP A 220 -14.80 16.15 8.11
CA ASP A 220 -16.20 15.94 8.48
C ASP A 220 -16.40 14.47 8.86
N TRP A 221 -16.38 14.22 10.17
CA TRP A 221 -16.55 12.89 10.74
C TRP A 221 -17.88 12.24 10.33
N ASN A 222 -18.96 12.99 10.15
CA ASN A 222 -20.23 12.41 9.73
C ASN A 222 -20.14 11.88 8.29
N LYS A 223 -19.52 12.63 7.38
CA LYS A 223 -19.29 12.15 6.01
C LYS A 223 -18.32 10.97 5.98
N PHE A 224 -17.27 11.01 6.80
CA PHE A 224 -16.32 9.92 6.92
C PHE A 224 -16.99 8.63 7.42
N LEU A 225 -17.73 8.67 8.53
CA LEU A 225 -18.39 7.50 9.11
C LEU A 225 -19.51 6.97 8.21
N ASN A 226 -20.21 7.85 7.46
CA ASN A 226 -21.16 7.40 6.44
C ASN A 226 -20.49 6.61 5.32
N LYS A 227 -19.30 7.05 4.88
CA LYS A 227 -18.48 6.34 3.90
C LYS A 227 -17.93 5.04 4.49
N ALA A 228 -17.50 5.04 5.76
CA ALA A 228 -17.06 3.84 6.46
C ALA A 228 -18.15 2.76 6.51
N ALA A 229 -19.39 3.15 6.83
CA ALA A 229 -20.54 2.25 6.84
C ALA A 229 -20.87 1.63 5.46
N GLU A 230 -20.33 2.17 4.35
CA GLU A 230 -20.46 1.58 3.01
C GLU A 230 -19.33 0.59 2.70
N LEU A 231 -18.19 0.69 3.37
CA LEU A 231 -16.95 0.00 2.98
C LEU A 231 -16.47 -1.03 4.01
N LEU A 232 -16.75 -0.81 5.30
CA LEU A 232 -16.24 -1.65 6.40
C LEU A 232 -16.77 -3.08 6.38
N GLY A 233 -17.86 -3.37 5.67
CA GLY A 233 -18.38 -4.73 5.49
C GLY A 233 -17.66 -5.53 4.40
N TYR A 234 -16.64 -4.96 3.74
CA TYR A 234 -15.99 -5.57 2.58
C TYR A 234 -14.47 -5.64 2.78
N ALA A 235 -13.88 -6.77 2.41
CA ALA A 235 -12.43 -6.95 2.26
C ALA A 235 -11.81 -5.92 1.30
N PHE A 236 -10.57 -5.50 1.53
CA PHE A 236 -9.84 -4.58 0.65
C PHE A 236 -8.40 -5.02 0.43
N GLU A 237 -8.17 -5.74 -0.66
CA GLU A 237 -6.89 -6.37 -0.93
C GLU A 237 -5.88 -5.43 -1.59
N LYS A 238 -4.62 -5.87 -1.64
CA LYS A 238 -3.54 -5.17 -2.33
C LYS A 238 -3.83 -4.97 -3.83
N SER A 239 -4.50 -5.92 -4.47
CA SER A 239 -4.97 -5.80 -5.86
C SER A 239 -5.96 -4.65 -6.00
N ASP A 240 -6.91 -4.53 -5.08
CA ASP A 240 -7.91 -3.45 -5.08
C ASP A 240 -7.23 -2.10 -4.89
N ALA A 241 -6.30 -1.99 -3.96
CA ALA A 241 -5.50 -0.79 -3.74
C ALA A 241 -4.73 -0.38 -5.02
N LYS A 242 -4.09 -1.35 -5.69
CA LYS A 242 -3.37 -1.13 -6.95
C LYS A 242 -4.28 -0.72 -8.10
N GLU A 243 -5.45 -1.32 -8.21
CA GLU A 243 -6.43 -0.97 -9.24
C GLU A 243 -6.97 0.44 -9.01
N LYS A 244 -7.35 0.74 -7.77
CA LYS A 244 -8.03 1.99 -7.38
C LYS A 244 -7.10 3.19 -7.33
N TYR A 245 -5.91 3.03 -6.76
CA TYR A 245 -4.95 4.11 -6.53
C TYR A 245 -3.74 4.05 -7.47
N GLY A 246 -3.66 3.02 -8.32
CA GLY A 246 -2.61 2.85 -9.32
C GLY A 246 -1.34 2.23 -8.75
N ASN A 247 -0.18 2.72 -9.19
CA ASN A 247 1.11 2.21 -8.72
C ASN A 247 1.45 2.77 -7.33
N GLU A 248 0.68 2.39 -6.30
CA GLU A 248 1.10 2.56 -4.91
C GLU A 248 2.42 1.82 -4.71
N ASN A 249 3.52 2.55 -4.84
CA ASN A 249 4.83 2.05 -4.47
C ASN A 249 5.07 2.48 -3.03
N VAL A 250 5.60 1.57 -2.21
CA VAL A 250 6.12 1.92 -0.87
C VAL A 250 7.16 3.05 -0.96
N PHE A 251 7.80 3.21 -2.13
CA PHE A 251 8.74 4.29 -2.45
C PHE A 251 8.12 5.61 -2.93
N SER A 252 6.79 5.72 -3.03
CA SER A 252 6.10 6.98 -3.36
C SER A 252 6.42 8.09 -2.37
N VAL A 253 6.82 7.69 -1.14
CA VAL A 253 7.29 8.57 -0.08
C VAL A 253 8.41 9.47 -0.60
N ILE A 254 9.34 8.96 -1.41
CA ILE A 254 10.45 9.76 -1.98
C ILE A 254 9.95 10.86 -2.94
N THR A 255 8.80 10.66 -3.58
CA THR A 255 8.20 11.60 -4.53
C THR A 255 7.08 12.47 -3.96
N GLY A 256 6.86 12.48 -2.64
CA GLY A 256 5.81 13.31 -2.05
C GLY A 256 4.48 12.59 -1.77
N GLY A 257 4.34 11.32 -2.13
CA GLY A 257 3.08 10.56 -1.95
C GLY A 257 3.19 9.58 -0.78
N ARG A 258 2.23 9.59 0.16
CA ARG A 258 2.12 8.53 1.17
C ARG A 258 1.28 7.40 0.58
N SER A 259 1.71 6.14 0.74
CA SER A 259 0.87 4.99 0.44
C SER A 259 -0.16 4.78 1.55
N LEU A 260 -1.22 4.02 1.28
CA LEU A 260 -2.19 3.59 2.30
C LEU A 260 -1.48 2.95 3.51
N ARG A 261 -0.53 2.05 3.25
CA ARG A 261 0.28 1.40 4.30
C ARG A 261 1.07 2.41 5.14
N ALA A 262 1.82 3.30 4.49
CA ALA A 262 2.62 4.28 5.22
C ALA A 262 1.73 5.20 6.07
N THR A 263 0.51 5.49 5.60
CA THR A 263 -0.47 6.25 6.38
C THR A 263 -0.94 5.46 7.59
N ALA A 264 -1.31 4.19 7.41
CA ALA A 264 -1.73 3.33 8.52
C ALA A 264 -0.63 3.06 9.55
N GLU A 265 0.63 2.90 9.14
CA GLU A 265 1.76 2.77 10.08
C GLU A 265 1.89 4.00 10.98
N VAL A 266 1.67 5.19 10.43
CA VAL A 266 1.64 6.43 11.20
C VAL A 266 0.42 6.49 12.11
N VAL A 267 -0.75 5.99 11.67
CA VAL A 267 -1.92 5.85 12.55
C VAL A 267 -1.61 4.93 13.73
N TYR A 268 -1.07 3.74 13.51
CA TYR A 268 -0.77 2.81 14.61
C TYR A 268 0.52 3.12 15.38
N GLY A 269 1.27 4.16 15.01
CA GLY A 269 2.54 4.52 15.65
C GLY A 269 3.63 3.45 15.56
N THR A 270 3.47 2.45 14.68
CA THR A 270 4.32 1.25 14.60
C THR A 270 4.73 1.04 13.16
N SER A 271 6.05 1.07 12.90
CA SER A 271 6.59 0.76 11.56
C SER A 271 6.92 -0.72 11.46
N CYS A 272 6.49 -1.36 10.37
CA CYS A 272 6.80 -2.76 10.11
C CYS A 272 8.29 -3.02 9.81
N MET A 273 9.07 -1.96 9.55
CA MET A 273 10.50 -2.04 9.22
C MET A 273 11.41 -1.65 10.38
N ALA A 274 10.86 -1.07 11.45
CA ALA A 274 11.64 -0.68 12.62
C ALA A 274 11.83 -1.92 13.50
N GLY A 275 13.02 -2.52 13.42
CA GLY A 275 13.41 -3.57 14.36
C GLY A 275 13.47 -3.03 15.79
N SER A 276 12.60 -3.57 16.64
CA SER A 276 12.68 -3.68 18.10
C SER A 276 12.82 -2.41 18.96
N ASP A 277 11.95 -2.34 19.96
CA ASP A 277 12.00 -1.50 21.18
C ASP A 277 11.49 -0.06 21.08
N GLN A 278 10.42 0.18 20.31
CA GLN A 278 9.56 1.33 20.63
C GLN A 278 8.65 0.93 21.77
N GLU A 279 8.94 1.47 22.96
CA GLU A 279 8.06 1.39 24.12
C GLU A 279 6.70 1.96 23.69
N GLU A 280 5.70 1.09 23.59
CA GLU A 280 4.36 1.49 23.20
C GLU A 280 3.85 2.50 24.23
N ASP A 281 3.31 3.61 23.74
CA ASP A 281 2.81 4.68 24.60
C ASP A 281 1.77 4.10 25.56
N ALA A 282 1.99 4.25 26.87
CA ALA A 282 1.10 3.69 27.90
C ALA A 282 -0.35 4.16 27.73
N GLU A 283 -0.56 5.36 27.16
CA GLU A 283 -1.90 5.85 26.85
C GLU A 283 -2.55 5.11 25.67
N VAL A 284 -1.75 4.65 24.70
CA VAL A 284 -2.24 3.82 23.57
C VAL A 284 -2.64 2.43 24.07
N LEU A 285 -1.84 1.84 24.96
CA LEU A 285 -2.17 0.57 25.61
C LEU A 285 -3.47 0.69 26.42
N GLN A 286 -3.59 1.74 27.23
CA GLN A 286 -4.80 1.97 28.02
C GLN A 286 -6.04 2.20 27.13
N LEU A 287 -5.88 2.95 26.04
CA LEU A 287 -6.98 3.16 25.08
C LEU A 287 -7.42 1.86 24.42
N ARG A 288 -6.46 0.99 24.08
CA ARG A 288 -6.72 -0.34 23.51
C ARG A 288 -7.51 -1.19 24.52
N GLU A 289 -7.05 -1.29 25.76
CA GLU A 289 -7.71 -2.07 26.83
C GLU A 289 -9.16 -1.61 27.03
N VAL A 290 -9.40 -0.29 27.10
CA VAL A 290 -10.76 0.26 27.24
C VAL A 290 -11.68 -0.12 26.07
N ILE A 291 -11.16 -0.10 24.83
CA ILE A 291 -11.97 -0.37 23.63
C ILE A 291 -12.17 -1.88 23.40
N GLU A 292 -11.16 -2.70 23.66
CA GLU A 292 -11.19 -4.15 23.44
C GLU A 292 -12.07 -4.87 24.48
N ASP A 293 -12.02 -4.45 25.74
CA ASP A 293 -12.80 -5.08 26.82
C ASP A 293 -14.25 -4.55 26.89
N GLY A 294 -14.55 -3.43 26.23
CA GLY A 294 -15.82 -2.73 26.30
C GLY A 294 -16.84 -3.17 25.25
N LEU A 295 -18.11 -3.33 25.65
CA LEU A 295 -19.22 -3.39 24.69
C LEU A 295 -19.46 -1.99 24.11
N LEU A 296 -19.50 -1.89 22.78
CA LEU A 296 -19.61 -0.60 22.10
C LEU A 296 -20.84 0.22 22.52
N GLU A 297 -21.98 -0.43 22.72
CA GLU A 297 -23.21 0.21 23.22
C GLU A 297 -23.02 0.78 24.63
N GLU A 298 -22.45 -0.01 25.54
CA GLU A 298 -22.14 0.42 26.92
C GLU A 298 -21.14 1.58 26.94
N MET A 299 -20.10 1.54 26.09
CA MET A 299 -19.13 2.63 25.96
C MET A 299 -19.80 3.92 25.48
N MET A 300 -20.72 3.85 24.51
CA MET A 300 -21.45 5.01 24.03
C MET A 300 -22.32 5.67 25.10
N GLU A 301 -22.86 4.88 26.04
CA GLU A 301 -23.66 5.38 27.15
C GLU A 301 -22.82 5.92 28.31
N THR A 302 -21.76 5.19 28.68
CA THR A 302 -20.98 5.44 29.89
C THR A 302 -19.79 6.37 29.68
N GLN A 303 -19.24 6.43 28.46
CA GLN A 303 -18.03 7.17 28.10
C GLN A 303 -18.21 7.98 26.81
N PRO A 304 -19.20 8.90 26.74
CA PRO A 304 -19.45 9.69 25.53
C PRO A 304 -18.25 10.53 25.07
N GLU A 305 -17.36 10.91 25.99
CA GLU A 305 -16.12 11.64 25.74
C GLU A 305 -15.14 10.88 24.84
N LEU A 306 -15.21 9.54 24.83
CA LEU A 306 -14.38 8.71 23.96
C LEU A 306 -14.65 9.01 22.49
N PHE A 307 -15.85 9.48 22.16
CA PHE A 307 -16.31 9.69 20.79
C PHE A 307 -16.25 11.15 20.32
N GLU A 308 -16.06 12.12 21.23
CA GLU A 308 -16.23 13.57 20.94
C GLU A 308 -15.31 14.07 19.82
N ASP A 309 -14.04 13.67 19.84
CA ASP A 309 -13.02 14.06 18.87
C ASP A 309 -13.12 13.29 17.52
N VAL A 310 -13.92 12.23 17.49
CA VAL A 310 -14.15 11.36 16.34
C VAL A 310 -15.61 11.34 15.86
N GLY A 311 -16.33 12.45 16.04
CA GLY A 311 -17.66 12.68 15.46
C GLY A 311 -18.86 12.52 16.39
N GLY A 312 -18.62 12.11 17.63
CA GLY A 312 -19.61 11.99 18.70
C GLY A 312 -20.47 10.73 18.62
N VAL A 313 -21.03 10.34 19.77
CA VAL A 313 -21.82 9.11 19.97
C VAL A 313 -22.88 8.90 18.90
N ALA A 314 -23.63 9.95 18.54
CA ALA A 314 -24.72 9.82 17.56
C ALA A 314 -24.24 9.34 16.18
N ALA A 315 -23.03 9.69 15.75
CA ALA A 315 -22.49 9.23 14.48
C ALA A 315 -22.04 7.76 14.54
N TRP A 316 -21.46 7.34 15.68
CA TRP A 316 -21.05 5.97 15.93
C TRP A 316 -22.23 5.02 16.09
N ALA A 317 -23.29 5.42 16.82
CA ALA A 317 -24.52 4.63 16.93
C ALA A 317 -25.15 4.33 15.56
N ARG A 318 -25.10 5.30 14.64
CA ARG A 318 -25.56 5.10 13.24
C ARG A 318 -24.66 4.15 12.48
N LEU A 319 -23.34 4.23 12.66
CA LEU A 319 -22.39 3.31 12.03
C LEU A 319 -22.63 1.87 12.54
N GLN A 320 -22.69 1.69 13.85
CA GLN A 320 -22.98 0.40 14.51
C GLN A 320 -24.28 -0.21 13.99
N SER A 321 -25.38 0.56 14.01
CA SER A 321 -26.68 0.10 13.50
C SER A 321 -26.61 -0.40 12.06
N ARG A 322 -25.79 0.25 11.20
CA ARG A 322 -25.61 -0.16 9.81
C ARG A 322 -24.75 -1.42 9.68
N MET A 323 -23.71 -1.56 10.49
CA MET A 323 -22.83 -2.71 10.45
C MET A 323 -23.52 -3.99 10.96
N VAL A 324 -24.31 -3.88 12.03
CA VAL A 324 -25.11 -4.99 12.56
C VAL A 324 -26.17 -5.44 11.55
N ALA A 325 -26.77 -4.52 10.79
CA ALA A 325 -27.79 -4.86 9.80
C ALA A 325 -27.25 -5.57 8.53
N VAL A 326 -25.94 -5.59 8.33
CA VAL A 326 -25.29 -6.22 7.16
C VAL A 326 -24.89 -7.68 7.43
N GLN A 327 -24.82 -8.09 8.69
CA GLN A 327 -24.54 -9.47 9.12
C GLN A 327 -25.82 -10.31 9.21
#